data_AF-A0AAU2WZL6-F1
#
_entry.id   AF-A0AAU2WZL6-F1
#
_cell.length_a   1.000
_cell.length_b   1.000
_cell.length_c   1.000
_cell.angle_alpha   90.00
_cell.angle_beta   90.00
_cell.angle_gamma   90.00
#
_symmetry.space_group_name_H-M   'P 1'
#
loop_
_entity.id
_entity.type
_entity.pdbx_description
1 polymer ?
#
loop_
_entity_poly.entity_id
_entity_poly.type
_entity_poly.pdbx_seq_one_letter_code
_entity_poly.pdbx_strand_id
1 'polypeptide(L)'
;MSVEVRLDPGAITRMLRLRNGLAARRLAQRTERVARIAEREAPGRMGRYVSWRVEDGPDGLQGVITCDHPAVHYVLNGTRPHVIRPHRAKALRFEVRGEVVYARLVRHPGTRANAFLQRALRAGR
;
A
#
# COMPACT_ATOMS: atom_id res chain seq x y z
N MET A 1 37.99 24.96 24.97
CA MET A 1 38.44 23.88 24.05
C MET A 1 37.35 23.66 23.02
N SER A 2 37.63 23.89 21.73
CA SER A 2 36.68 23.65 20.64
C SER A 2 37.03 22.35 19.91
N VAL A 3 36.03 21.50 19.69
CA VAL A 3 36.15 20.31 18.83
C VAL A 3 35.44 20.63 17.52
N GLU A 4 36.15 20.52 16.40
CA GLU A 4 35.61 20.73 15.06
C GLU A 4 35.43 19.37 14.38
N VAL A 5 34.22 19.08 13.92
CA VAL A 5 33.92 17.88 13.12
C VAL A 5 33.69 18.31 11.69
N ARG A 6 34.57 17.88 10.78
CA ARG A 6 34.41 18.11 9.34
C ARG A 6 33.79 16.89 8.69
N LEU A 7 32.66 17.10 8.03
CA LEU A 7 31.98 16.06 7.25
C LEU A 7 32.45 16.15 5.79
N ASP A 8 32.91 15.04 5.23
CA ASP A 8 33.21 14.92 3.79
C ASP A 8 31.93 14.60 3.01
N PRO A 9 31.40 15.54 2.20
CA PRO A 9 30.19 15.33 1.41
C PRO A 9 30.34 14.20 0.37
N GLY A 10 31.56 13.95 -0.11
CA GLY A 10 31.86 12.88 -1.08
C GLY A 10 31.81 11.50 -0.45
N ALA A 11 32.35 11.35 0.77
CA ALA A 11 32.22 10.12 1.56
C ALA A 11 30.76 9.83 1.94
N ILE A 12 30.00 10.85 2.33
CA ILE A 12 28.55 10.72 2.62
C ILE A 12 27.81 10.27 1.37
N THR A 13 28.05 10.92 0.23
CA THR A 13 27.40 10.58 -1.04
C THR A 13 27.71 9.15 -1.48
N ARG A 14 28.96 8.70 -1.35
CA ARG A 14 29.34 7.30 -1.61
C ARG A 14 28.64 6.34 -0.64
N MET A 15 28.60 6.64 0.65
CA MET A 15 27.90 5.82 1.65
C MET A 15 26.40 5.71 1.37
N LEU A 16 25.77 6.79 0.90
CA LEU A 16 24.35 6.84 0.54
C LEU A 16 24.04 6.11 -0.78
N ARG A 17 24.98 6.10 -1.74
CA ARG A 17 24.83 5.46 -3.05
C ARG A 17 25.25 3.98 -3.11
N LEU A 18 25.97 3.48 -2.13
CA LEU A 18 26.33 2.07 -2.09
C LEU A 18 25.08 1.21 -1.86
N ARG A 19 24.67 0.45 -2.88
CA ARG A 19 23.52 -0.48 -2.84
C ARG A 19 23.52 -1.47 -1.66
N ASN A 20 24.70 -1.75 -1.09
CA ASN A 20 24.87 -2.65 0.07
C ASN A 20 25.34 -1.94 1.36
N GLY A 21 25.35 -0.59 1.36
CA GLY A 21 25.79 0.23 2.49
C GLY A 21 24.79 0.25 3.65
N LEU A 22 25.21 0.85 4.77
CA LEU A 22 24.37 1.00 5.97
C LEU A 22 23.07 1.75 5.69
N ALA A 23 23.11 2.76 4.81
CA ALA A 23 21.93 3.50 4.39
C ALA A 23 20.92 2.60 3.67
N ALA A 24 21.39 1.76 2.74
CA ALA A 24 20.53 0.82 2.01
C ALA A 24 19.91 -0.25 2.92
N ARG A 25 20.68 -0.78 3.86
CA ARG A 25 20.16 -1.76 4.85
C ARG A 25 19.09 -1.15 5.74
N ARG A 26 19.33 0.05 6.27
CA ARG A 26 18.34 0.76 7.10
C ARG A 26 17.09 1.11 6.30
N LEU A 27 17.24 1.52 5.04
CA LEU A 27 16.12 1.80 4.16
C LEU A 27 15.31 0.52 3.88
N ALA A 28 15.97 -0.59 3.58
CA ALA A 28 15.32 -1.88 3.38
C ALA A 28 14.52 -2.32 4.62
N GLN A 29 15.12 -2.25 5.82
CA GLN A 29 14.44 -2.58 7.07
C GLN A 29 13.20 -1.71 7.32
N ARG A 30 13.29 -0.40 7.08
CA ARG A 30 12.15 0.52 7.19
C ARG A 30 11.07 0.21 6.16
N THR A 31 11.46 -0.02 4.92
CA THR A 31 10.55 -0.34 3.81
C THR A 31 9.80 -1.65 4.10
N GLU A 32 10.51 -2.68 4.54
CA GLU A 32 9.94 -3.96 4.96
C GLU A 32 8.97 -3.78 6.14
N ARG A 33 9.33 -2.97 7.14
CA ARG A 33 8.46 -2.68 8.28
C ARG A 33 7.15 -2.04 7.82
N VAL A 34 7.22 -1.03 6.94
CA VAL A 34 6.03 -0.38 6.37
C VAL A 34 5.20 -1.38 5.58
N ALA A 35 5.84 -2.21 4.74
CA ALA A 35 5.16 -3.24 3.95
C ALA A 35 4.39 -4.22 4.84
N ARG A 36 5.00 -4.73 5.92
CA ARG A 36 4.32 -5.61 6.88
C ARG A 36 3.14 -4.94 7.58
N ILE A 37 3.20 -3.64 7.84
CA ILE A 37 2.05 -2.90 8.40
C ILE A 37 0.95 -2.80 7.33
N ALA A 38 1.31 -2.45 6.09
CA ALA A 38 0.38 -2.39 4.97
C ALA A 38 -0.30 -3.75 4.73
N GLU A 39 0.42 -4.86 4.77
CA GLU A 39 -0.11 -6.22 4.67
C GLU A 39 -1.20 -6.51 5.70
N ARG A 40 -0.98 -6.09 6.96
CA ARG A 40 -1.94 -6.30 8.05
C ARG A 40 -3.14 -5.36 7.99
N GLU A 41 -2.95 -4.13 7.54
CA GLU A 41 -4.04 -3.16 7.42
C GLU A 41 -4.89 -3.31 6.16
N ALA A 42 -4.36 -3.99 5.14
CA ALA A 42 -5.03 -4.20 3.88
C ALA A 42 -6.33 -5.02 4.07
N PRO A 43 -7.46 -4.60 3.50
CA PRO A 43 -8.73 -5.29 3.69
C PRO A 43 -8.77 -6.64 2.95
N GLY A 44 -9.46 -7.62 3.55
CA GLY A 44 -9.68 -8.93 2.93
C GLY A 44 -8.37 -9.65 2.61
N ARG A 45 -8.17 -10.02 1.35
CA ARG A 45 -6.97 -10.74 0.88
C ARG A 45 -5.91 -9.82 0.27
N MET A 46 -6.14 -8.49 0.24
CA MET A 46 -5.26 -7.54 -0.44
C MET A 46 -3.84 -7.51 0.14
N GLY A 47 -3.67 -7.83 1.43
CA GLY A 47 -2.36 -7.92 2.05
C GLY A 47 -1.41 -8.89 1.33
N ARG A 48 -1.93 -9.95 0.73
CA ARG A 48 -1.12 -10.93 -0.04
C ARG A 48 -0.52 -10.37 -1.33
N TYR A 49 -1.00 -9.22 -1.78
CA TYR A 49 -0.54 -8.53 -2.99
C TYR A 49 0.38 -7.35 -2.67
N VAL A 50 0.67 -7.12 -1.38
CA VAL A 50 1.63 -6.12 -0.97
C VAL A 50 3.05 -6.68 -1.20
N SER A 51 3.87 -5.91 -1.89
CA SER A 51 5.27 -6.22 -2.13
C SER A 51 6.12 -4.99 -1.85
N TRP A 52 7.41 -5.19 -1.64
CA TRP A 52 8.33 -4.09 -1.45
C TRP A 52 9.69 -4.38 -2.07
N ARG A 53 10.40 -3.32 -2.42
CA ARG A 53 11.77 -3.36 -2.93
C ARG A 53 12.49 -2.06 -2.63
N VAL A 54 13.80 -2.10 -2.71
CA VAL A 54 14.65 -0.90 -2.68
C VAL A 54 15.24 -0.73 -4.08
N GLU A 55 15.19 0.48 -4.60
CA GLU A 55 15.73 0.80 -5.92
C GLU A 55 16.44 2.16 -5.92
N ASP A 56 17.19 2.43 -6.99
CA ASP A 56 17.77 3.75 -7.25
C ASP A 56 16.73 4.61 -7.99
N GLY A 57 16.33 5.72 -7.38
CA GLY A 57 15.47 6.74 -7.98
C GLY A 57 16.25 8.00 -8.38
N PRO A 58 15.57 9.01 -8.94
CA PRO A 58 16.19 10.28 -9.37
C PRO A 58 16.95 10.99 -8.23
N ASP A 59 16.42 10.92 -7.01
CA ASP A 59 16.96 11.57 -5.82
C ASP A 59 17.84 10.63 -4.96
N GLY A 60 18.19 9.46 -5.50
CA GLY A 60 18.96 8.43 -4.81
C GLY A 60 18.12 7.24 -4.36
N LEU A 61 18.61 6.52 -3.36
CA LEU A 61 18.04 5.24 -2.94
C LEU A 61 16.63 5.44 -2.33
N GLN A 62 15.64 4.72 -2.83
CA GLN A 62 14.25 4.79 -2.37
C GLN A 62 13.66 3.42 -2.06
N GLY A 63 12.79 3.39 -1.05
CA GLY A 63 11.98 2.23 -0.69
C GLY A 63 10.63 2.31 -1.39
N VAL A 64 10.27 1.28 -2.15
CA VAL A 64 9.03 1.21 -2.90
C VAL A 64 8.16 0.12 -2.29
N ILE A 65 6.90 0.47 -1.98
CA ILE A 65 5.87 -0.45 -1.52
C ILE A 65 4.74 -0.42 -2.54
N THR A 66 4.37 -1.57 -3.06
CA THR A 66 3.35 -1.72 -4.10
C THR A 66 2.24 -2.64 -3.60
N CYS A 67 1.01 -2.44 -4.08
CA CYS A 67 -0.06 -3.41 -3.90
C CYS A 67 -0.70 -3.69 -5.27
N ASP A 68 -0.47 -4.87 -5.81
CA ASP A 68 -0.90 -5.25 -7.17
C ASP A 68 -2.28 -5.92 -7.20
N HIS A 69 -3.10 -5.72 -6.16
CA HIS A 69 -4.45 -6.25 -6.15
C HIS A 69 -5.32 -5.50 -7.19
N PRO A 70 -6.08 -6.18 -8.06
CA PRO A 70 -6.83 -5.54 -9.15
C PRO A 70 -7.86 -4.50 -8.65
N ALA A 71 -8.33 -4.65 -7.42
CA ALA A 71 -9.27 -3.73 -6.79
C ALA A 71 -8.63 -2.64 -5.90
N VAL A 72 -7.29 -2.54 -5.84
CA VAL A 72 -6.59 -1.63 -4.91
C VAL A 72 -7.00 -0.17 -5.11
N HIS A 73 -7.16 0.28 -6.36
CA HIS A 73 -7.54 1.64 -6.68
C HIS A 73 -8.93 2.01 -6.13
N TYR A 74 -9.89 1.10 -6.21
CA TYR A 74 -11.24 1.31 -5.67
C TYR A 74 -11.26 1.31 -4.13
N VAL A 75 -10.33 0.62 -3.49
CA VAL A 75 -10.20 0.63 -2.03
C VAL A 75 -9.53 1.90 -1.55
N LEU A 76 -8.43 2.30 -2.17
CA LEU A 76 -7.69 3.50 -1.78
C LEU A 76 -8.53 4.76 -2.00
N ASN A 77 -9.28 4.84 -3.11
CA ASN A 77 -10.03 6.03 -3.48
C ASN A 77 -11.51 5.97 -3.09
N GLY A 78 -12.02 4.79 -2.73
CA GLY A 78 -13.44 4.54 -2.59
C GLY A 78 -14.17 4.49 -3.94
N THR A 79 -15.49 4.33 -3.89
CA THR A 79 -16.38 4.34 -5.05
C THR A 79 -17.55 5.27 -4.81
N ARG A 80 -18.02 5.93 -5.87
CA ARG A 80 -19.23 6.76 -5.83
C ARG A 80 -20.48 5.87 -5.75
N PRO A 81 -21.63 6.40 -5.32
CA PRO A 81 -22.90 5.70 -5.45
C PRO A 81 -23.10 5.21 -6.88
N HIS A 82 -23.48 3.94 -7.04
CA HIS A 82 -23.63 3.31 -8.34
C HIS A 82 -24.63 2.16 -8.31
N VAL A 83 -25.08 1.78 -9.50
CA VAL A 83 -25.99 0.65 -9.68
C VAL A 83 -25.17 -0.62 -9.95
N ILE A 84 -25.47 -1.69 -9.23
CA ILE A 84 -24.96 -3.03 -9.51
C ILE A 84 -26.09 -3.83 -10.16
N ARG A 85 -25.80 -4.41 -11.31
CA ARG A 85 -26.73 -5.24 -12.09
C ARG A 85 -26.04 -6.52 -12.54
N PRO A 86 -26.76 -7.65 -12.65
CA PRO A 86 -26.19 -8.87 -13.18
C PRO A 86 -25.85 -8.69 -14.66
N HIS A 87 -24.69 -9.19 -15.08
CA HIS A 87 -24.24 -9.03 -16.47
C HIS A 87 -24.68 -10.19 -17.37
N ARG A 88 -24.43 -11.44 -16.93
CA ARG A 88 -24.80 -12.67 -17.66
C ARG A 88 -25.90 -13.50 -16.97
N ALA A 89 -26.23 -13.15 -15.72
CA ALA A 89 -27.23 -13.85 -14.92
C ALA A 89 -28.58 -13.12 -14.94
N LYS A 90 -29.65 -13.80 -14.51
CA LYS A 90 -31.01 -13.21 -14.43
C LYS A 90 -31.19 -12.32 -13.19
N ALA A 91 -30.48 -12.58 -12.10
CA ALA A 91 -30.56 -11.84 -10.84
C ALA A 91 -29.24 -11.95 -10.04
N LEU A 92 -29.05 -11.03 -9.10
CA LEU A 92 -28.05 -11.11 -8.03
C LEU A 92 -28.62 -11.97 -6.90
N ARG A 93 -27.80 -12.81 -6.26
CA ARG A 93 -28.17 -13.64 -5.10
C ARG A 93 -27.46 -13.13 -3.85
N PHE A 94 -28.21 -12.98 -2.77
CA PHE A 94 -27.69 -12.65 -1.45
C PHE A 94 -28.18 -13.67 -0.44
N GLU A 95 -27.41 -13.85 0.63
CA GLU A 95 -27.83 -14.60 1.80
C GLU A 95 -27.92 -13.62 2.97
N VAL A 96 -29.11 -13.48 3.53
CA VAL A 96 -29.41 -12.50 4.58
C VAL A 96 -30.11 -13.24 5.71
N ARG A 97 -29.46 -13.30 6.87
CA ARG A 97 -29.99 -14.01 8.06
C ARG A 97 -30.39 -15.47 7.79
N GLY A 98 -29.65 -16.16 6.93
CA GLY A 98 -29.90 -17.56 6.55
C GLY A 98 -30.93 -17.75 5.43
N GLU A 99 -31.60 -16.69 4.98
CA GLU A 99 -32.50 -16.74 3.83
C GLU A 99 -31.82 -16.28 2.55
N VAL A 100 -32.19 -16.92 1.44
CA VAL A 100 -31.68 -16.55 0.11
C VAL A 100 -32.63 -15.55 -0.54
N VAL A 101 -32.13 -14.36 -0.85
CA VAL A 101 -32.88 -13.30 -1.53
C VAL A 101 -32.25 -12.97 -2.88
N TYR A 102 -33.11 -12.62 -3.85
CA TYR A 102 -32.69 -12.26 -5.19
C TYR A 102 -33.05 -10.81 -5.51
N ALA A 103 -32.14 -10.09 -6.17
CA ALA A 103 -32.39 -8.74 -6.63
C ALA A 103 -32.01 -8.58 -8.11
N ARG A 104 -32.87 -7.92 -8.89
CA ARG A 104 -32.53 -7.56 -10.28
C ARG A 104 -31.50 -6.42 -10.33
N LEU A 105 -31.42 -5.62 -9.27
CA LEU A 105 -30.62 -4.41 -9.20
C LEU A 105 -30.33 -4.04 -7.74
N VAL A 106 -29.14 -3.51 -7.47
CA VAL A 106 -28.77 -2.89 -6.19
C VAL A 106 -28.32 -1.46 -6.43
N ARG A 107 -28.89 -0.51 -5.67
CA ARG A 107 -28.41 0.87 -5.59
C ARG A 107 -27.35 0.94 -4.49
N HIS A 108 -26.10 0.75 -4.85
CA HIS A 108 -24.99 0.75 -3.90
C HIS A 108 -24.65 2.21 -3.53
N PRO A 109 -24.53 2.56 -2.23
CA PRO A 109 -24.22 3.92 -1.79
C PRO A 109 -22.77 4.33 -2.13
N GLY A 110 -21.98 3.42 -2.69
CA GLY A 110 -20.54 3.58 -2.85
C GLY A 110 -19.78 3.02 -1.66
N THR A 111 -18.46 3.09 -1.73
CA THR A 111 -17.55 2.64 -0.66
C THR A 111 -16.69 3.81 -0.22
N ARG A 112 -16.50 3.95 1.10
CA ARG A 112 -15.55 4.94 1.63
C ARG A 112 -14.12 4.51 1.30
N ALA A 113 -13.26 5.49 1.06
CA ALA A 113 -11.83 5.30 0.87
C ALA A 113 -11.18 4.65 2.11
N ASN A 114 -10.25 3.73 1.88
CA ASN A 114 -9.42 3.11 2.89
C ASN A 114 -7.94 3.29 2.51
N ALA A 115 -7.32 4.34 3.05
CA ALA A 115 -5.93 4.72 2.78
C ALA A 115 -4.90 3.88 3.57
N PHE A 116 -4.98 2.55 3.52
CA PHE A 116 -4.13 1.65 4.32
C PHE A 116 -2.63 1.82 4.03
N LEU A 117 -2.23 2.06 2.77
CA LEU A 117 -0.83 2.33 2.43
C LEU A 117 -0.30 3.60 3.09
N GLN A 118 -1.12 4.66 3.13
CA GLN A 118 -0.74 5.93 3.75
C GLN A 118 -0.64 5.80 5.27
N ARG A 119 -1.56 5.06 5.90
CA ARG A 119 -1.50 4.77 7.34
C ARG A 119 -0.27 3.94 7.69
N ALA A 120 0.01 2.90 6.90
CA ALA A 120 1.21 2.09 7.06
C ALA A 120 2.49 2.93 6.96
N LEU A 121 2.57 3.84 6.00
CA LEU A 121 3.71 4.76 5.87
C LEU A 121 3.89 5.65 7.11
N ARG A 122 2.79 6.18 7.66
CA ARG A 122 2.82 7.01 8.87
C ARG A 122 3.21 6.23 10.13
N ALA A 123 2.80 4.97 10.24
CA ALA A 123 3.13 4.10 11.38
C ALA A 123 4.53 3.47 11.27
N GLY A 124 5.00 3.25 10.05
CA GLY A 124 6.25 2.55 9.73
C GLY A 124 7.49 3.44 9.63
N ARG A 125 7.33 4.77 9.56
CA ARG A 125 8.44 5.75 9.57
C ARG A 125 9.22 5.77 10.87
#